data_AF-A0A3N4DQP7-F1
#
_entry.id   AF-A0A3N4DQP7-F1
#
_cell.length_a   1.000
_cell.length_b   1.000
_cell.length_c   1.000
_cell.angle_alpha   90.00
_cell.angle_beta   90.00
_cell.angle_gamma   90.00
#
_symmetry.space_group_name_H-M   'P 1'
#
loop_
_entity.id
_entity.type
_entity.pdbx_description
1 polymer ?
#
loop_
_entity_poly.entity_id
_entity_poly.type
_entity_poly.pdbx_seq_one_letter_code
_entity_poly.pdbx_strand_id
1 'polypeptide(L)'
;MKLILKQYLASLRERQELDAVLPDLLSCMGMNVFISPTRGVKEYGVDIAAVGQINDQEEKVYLFSVKSGNLTRETWNGNANQALRPSLDEIQDSFIPSRLPPEHRDKKIVICLCFGGDVNSGIRQEVSGYERRNTRDSISFEEWNGDKLSEFIQQHLLKEELLPCSSQALLRKSLALLEEPESSVKHFSLLIDEVLSNVTDADSVSSSITRINVCLWVLFSWCRDGGNLEAAYLSSERALLLAWDKVKDHYTGRNKPSKSFDSILATYQQITDCYVDRCLIPYVELKYALSHAVHSPCSVDVNIKLFDVLGRLAIKGHWTLDSLLESYAESPPTDGESEEQEGIRLRLQEITESINLLVVNNPMLLSPYKDSQAIDLGLALILLSSNSDLDEFVKSWISEVVYMCTFSFESDGMYPIVYNSYEKLLEHKNRDKADSNYKNKVTEASVLYPLLAVFCSLYKLDSVSQNLEQFAKDKLTHSTLQYWYPNQNSEQNMYSNSDRHGSATTDFPMNGSAAIERIKQECGNADSFKKMSAVTKGKDPLILTACRCYRYPVPFHYLEDWLNVSE
;
A
#
# COMPACT_ATOMS: atom_id res chain seq x y z
N MET A 1 -7.14 25.65 8.22
CA MET A 1 -7.42 24.32 7.66
C MET A 1 -8.09 24.41 6.30
N LYS A 2 -9.19 25.18 6.16
CA LYS A 2 -9.92 25.42 4.90
C LYS A 2 -9.04 25.64 3.67
N LEU A 3 -8.02 26.51 3.76
CA LEU A 3 -7.12 26.82 2.64
C LEU A 3 -6.38 25.57 2.11
N ILE A 4 -5.83 24.74 3.01
CA ILE A 4 -5.11 23.51 2.63
C ILE A 4 -6.07 22.51 2.00
N LEU A 5 -7.30 22.39 2.52
CA LEU A 5 -8.32 21.50 1.96
C LEU A 5 -8.79 21.98 0.59
N LYS A 6 -8.99 23.29 0.42
CA LYS A 6 -9.32 23.89 -0.87
C LYS A 6 -8.20 23.63 -1.89
N GLN A 7 -6.95 23.81 -1.47
CA GLN A 7 -5.79 23.54 -2.32
C GLN A 7 -5.71 22.05 -2.69
N TYR A 8 -5.91 21.15 -1.73
CA TYR A 8 -6.03 19.71 -1.96
C TYR A 8 -7.11 19.36 -2.99
N LEU A 9 -8.33 19.90 -2.82
CA LEU A 9 -9.45 19.65 -3.73
C LEU A 9 -9.16 20.19 -5.13
N ALA A 10 -8.50 21.35 -5.23
CA ALA A 10 -8.11 21.93 -6.51
C ALA A 10 -6.98 21.16 -7.20
N SER A 11 -6.11 20.46 -6.44
CA SER A 11 -5.00 19.66 -6.97
C SER A 11 -5.40 18.23 -7.38
N LEU A 12 -6.65 17.82 -7.15
CA LEU A 12 -7.15 16.52 -7.59
C LEU A 12 -7.11 16.44 -9.12
N ARG A 13 -6.31 15.51 -9.64
CA ARG A 13 -6.13 15.33 -11.08
C ARG A 13 -7.04 14.23 -11.59
N GLU A 14 -7.28 13.22 -10.77
CA GLU A 14 -8.11 12.08 -11.13
C GLU A 14 -9.48 12.18 -10.47
N ARG A 15 -10.51 11.77 -11.23
CA ARG A 15 -11.88 11.66 -10.73
C ARG A 15 -11.98 10.70 -9.53
N GLN A 16 -11.16 9.65 -9.55
CA GLN A 16 -11.12 8.59 -8.54
C GLN A 16 -10.79 9.12 -7.13
N GLU A 17 -10.05 10.23 -7.02
CA GLU A 17 -9.69 10.83 -5.73
C GLU A 17 -10.90 11.48 -5.04
N LEU A 18 -11.74 12.17 -5.82
CA LEU A 18 -12.96 12.79 -5.30
C LEU A 18 -14.06 11.74 -5.07
N ASP A 19 -14.13 10.74 -5.96
CA ASP A 19 -15.00 9.57 -5.85
C ASP A 19 -14.71 8.74 -4.58
N ALA A 20 -13.47 8.72 -4.08
CA ALA A 20 -13.11 8.05 -2.83
C ALA A 20 -13.56 8.83 -1.58
N VAL A 21 -13.50 10.17 -1.61
CA VAL A 21 -13.79 11.01 -0.42
C VAL A 21 -15.27 11.38 -0.30
N LEU A 22 -15.98 11.55 -1.43
CA LEU A 22 -17.34 12.07 -1.45
C LEU A 22 -18.37 11.12 -0.79
N PRO A 23 -18.38 9.80 -1.02
CA PRO A 23 -19.31 8.88 -0.35
C PRO A 23 -19.17 8.91 1.18
N ASP A 24 -17.93 8.96 1.64
CA ASP A 24 -17.60 9.04 3.07
C ASP A 24 -18.06 10.37 3.67
N LEU A 25 -17.84 11.48 2.98
CA LEU A 25 -18.34 12.80 3.38
C LEU A 25 -19.87 12.81 3.51
N LEU A 26 -20.58 12.31 2.49
CA LEU A 26 -22.05 12.26 2.48
C LEU A 26 -22.57 11.38 3.62
N SER A 27 -21.91 10.26 3.88
CA SER A 27 -22.26 9.38 5.01
C SER A 27 -22.07 10.08 6.36
N CYS A 28 -20.97 10.84 6.54
CA CYS A 28 -20.74 11.66 7.73
C CYS A 28 -21.71 12.84 7.87
N MET A 29 -22.29 13.31 6.76
CA MET A 29 -23.39 14.28 6.76
C MET A 29 -24.75 13.65 7.16
N GLY A 30 -24.79 12.35 7.42
CA GLY A 30 -26.02 11.62 7.76
C GLY A 30 -26.85 11.18 6.55
N MET A 31 -26.26 11.20 5.35
CA MET A 31 -26.92 10.77 4.12
C MET A 31 -26.72 9.27 3.88
N ASN A 32 -27.71 8.63 3.26
CA ASN A 32 -27.63 7.24 2.84
C ASN A 32 -27.15 7.18 1.38
N VAL A 33 -25.90 6.75 1.18
CA VAL A 33 -25.33 6.53 -0.16
C VAL A 33 -25.77 5.18 -0.68
N PHE A 34 -26.57 5.18 -1.76
CA PHE A 34 -27.15 3.96 -2.34
C PHE A 34 -26.55 3.61 -3.72
N ILE A 35 -25.79 4.53 -4.34
CA ILE A 35 -24.94 4.25 -5.50
C ILE A 35 -23.57 4.83 -5.24
N SER A 36 -22.56 4.01 -5.48
CA SER A 36 -21.14 4.37 -5.46
C SER A 36 -20.47 3.87 -6.75
N PRO A 37 -19.34 4.47 -7.16
CA PRO A 37 -18.66 4.11 -8.40
C PRO A 37 -18.30 2.62 -8.38
N THR A 38 -18.69 1.89 -9.43
CA THR A 38 -18.38 0.46 -9.57
C THR A 38 -17.84 0.19 -10.97
N ARG A 39 -16.67 -0.45 -11.07
CA ARG A 39 -16.06 -0.75 -12.37
C ARG A 39 -16.98 -1.65 -13.22
N GLY A 40 -17.08 -1.36 -14.51
CA GLY A 40 -17.75 -2.23 -15.51
C GLY A 40 -19.26 -2.03 -15.70
N VAL A 41 -19.93 -1.16 -14.93
CA VAL A 41 -21.37 -0.87 -15.09
C VAL A 41 -21.56 0.49 -15.75
N LYS A 42 -22.49 0.60 -16.72
CA LYS A 42 -22.83 1.91 -17.31
C LYS A 42 -23.51 2.79 -16.25
N GLU A 43 -22.87 3.90 -15.90
CA GLU A 43 -23.27 4.81 -14.81
C GLU A 43 -24.33 5.86 -15.22
N TYR A 44 -24.66 5.96 -16.51
CA TYR A 44 -25.68 6.90 -17.04
C TYR A 44 -25.54 8.34 -16.50
N GLY A 45 -24.29 8.79 -16.35
CA GLY A 45 -23.93 10.12 -15.86
C GLY A 45 -23.96 10.31 -14.34
N VAL A 46 -24.46 9.34 -13.56
CA VAL A 46 -24.47 9.42 -12.08
C VAL A 46 -23.25 8.72 -11.49
N ASP A 47 -22.38 9.57 -10.94
CA ASP A 47 -21.22 9.30 -10.09
C ASP A 47 -21.54 8.48 -8.85
N ILE A 48 -22.30 9.19 -8.03
CA ILE A 48 -22.68 8.83 -6.67
C ILE A 48 -24.13 9.26 -6.50
N ALA A 49 -24.94 8.43 -5.84
CA ALA A 49 -26.29 8.79 -5.48
C ALA A 49 -26.52 8.62 -3.98
N ALA A 50 -27.05 9.66 -3.35
CA ALA A 50 -27.34 9.68 -1.94
C ALA A 50 -28.71 10.27 -1.66
N VAL A 51 -29.34 9.82 -0.58
CA VAL A 51 -30.61 10.37 -0.10
C VAL A 51 -30.44 10.85 1.33
N GLY A 52 -30.97 12.03 1.65
CA GLY A 52 -30.84 12.57 2.99
C GLY A 52 -31.27 14.02 3.10
N GLN A 53 -31.03 14.60 4.27
CA GLN A 53 -31.31 15.99 4.57
C GLN A 53 -29.98 16.75 4.70
N ILE A 54 -29.90 17.91 4.07
CA ILE A 54 -28.80 18.86 4.25
C ILE A 54 -29.38 20.10 4.92
N ASN A 55 -28.82 20.51 6.05
CA ASN A 55 -29.24 21.69 6.83
C ASN A 55 -30.72 21.67 7.26
N ASP A 56 -31.22 20.53 7.77
CA ASP A 56 -32.59 20.34 8.29
C ASP A 56 -33.71 20.67 7.28
N GLN A 57 -33.41 20.60 5.97
CA GLN A 57 -34.40 20.72 4.91
C GLN A 57 -35.12 19.39 4.66
N GLU A 58 -36.17 19.42 3.83
CA GLU A 58 -36.84 18.20 3.36
C GLU A 58 -35.84 17.18 2.80
N GLU A 59 -36.17 15.89 2.93
CA GLU A 59 -35.32 14.82 2.43
C GLU A 59 -35.32 14.82 0.89
N LYS A 60 -34.13 14.88 0.29
CA LYS A 60 -33.94 14.97 -1.16
C LYS A 60 -33.02 13.86 -1.66
N VAL A 61 -33.14 13.55 -2.94
CA VAL A 61 -32.19 12.70 -3.67
C VAL A 61 -31.12 13.58 -4.29
N TYR A 62 -29.86 13.28 -4.04
CA TYR A 62 -28.71 13.96 -4.61
C TYR A 62 -28.01 13.03 -5.58
N LEU A 63 -27.93 13.43 -6.85
CA LEU A 63 -27.27 12.70 -7.94
C LEU A 63 -26.02 13.47 -8.33
N PHE A 64 -24.85 12.96 -7.97
CA PHE A 64 -23.58 13.63 -8.22
C PHE A 64 -23.01 13.19 -9.57
N SER A 65 -22.57 14.15 -10.38
CA SER A 65 -21.68 13.90 -11.50
C SER A 65 -20.34 14.57 -11.21
N VAL A 66 -19.30 13.76 -11.10
CA VAL A 66 -17.99 14.12 -10.54
C VAL A 66 -16.99 14.41 -11.65
N LYS A 67 -16.24 15.51 -11.53
CA LYS A 67 -15.13 15.90 -12.41
C LYS A 67 -13.94 16.41 -11.62
N SER A 68 -12.73 16.17 -12.14
CA SER A 68 -11.50 16.68 -11.52
C SER A 68 -11.19 18.11 -11.95
N GLY A 69 -10.53 18.87 -11.07
CA GLY A 69 -10.05 20.22 -11.35
C GLY A 69 -11.13 21.26 -11.66
N ASN A 70 -10.76 22.25 -12.50
CA ASN A 70 -11.63 23.34 -12.92
C ASN A 70 -12.56 22.93 -14.06
N LEU A 71 -13.79 23.45 -14.05
CA LEU A 71 -14.71 23.28 -15.18
C LEU A 71 -14.31 24.27 -16.28
N THR A 72 -13.91 23.75 -17.44
CA THR A 72 -13.47 24.49 -18.63
C THR A 72 -14.41 24.20 -19.80
N ARG A 73 -14.24 24.90 -20.93
CA ARG A 73 -15.07 24.66 -22.12
C ARG A 73 -14.98 23.23 -22.64
N GLU A 74 -13.79 22.63 -22.55
CA GLU A 74 -13.55 21.25 -22.94
C GLU A 74 -14.22 20.26 -21.99
N THR A 75 -14.09 20.48 -20.66
CA THR A 75 -14.70 19.60 -19.66
C THR A 75 -16.20 19.84 -19.48
N TRP A 76 -16.75 20.95 -19.98
CA TRP A 76 -18.18 21.22 -20.02
C TRP A 76 -18.89 20.54 -21.21
N ASN A 77 -18.42 20.75 -22.44
CA ASN A 77 -19.12 20.37 -23.66
C ASN A 77 -18.19 19.89 -24.80
N GLY A 78 -16.99 19.39 -24.48
CA GLY A 78 -16.03 18.88 -25.44
C GLY A 78 -16.35 17.46 -25.95
N ASN A 79 -15.55 16.99 -26.93
CA ASN A 79 -15.69 15.67 -27.56
C ASN A 79 -15.11 14.50 -26.74
N ALA A 80 -14.56 14.77 -25.56
CA ALA A 80 -14.04 13.71 -24.70
C ALA A 80 -15.19 12.98 -23.99
N ASN A 81 -15.05 11.67 -23.78
CA ASN A 81 -15.92 10.84 -22.93
C ASN A 81 -16.01 11.32 -21.45
N GLN A 82 -15.43 12.48 -21.13
CA GLN A 82 -15.36 13.09 -19.81
C GLN A 82 -16.06 14.46 -19.71
N ALA A 83 -16.75 14.94 -20.75
CA ALA A 83 -17.53 16.18 -20.65
C ALA A 83 -18.69 16.05 -19.62
N LEU A 84 -18.99 17.11 -18.88
CA LEU A 84 -20.00 17.10 -17.82
C LEU A 84 -21.42 17.21 -18.38
N ARG A 85 -21.66 18.07 -19.37
CA ARG A 85 -23.00 18.29 -19.91
C ARG A 85 -23.66 17.01 -20.45
N PRO A 86 -22.98 16.16 -21.24
CA PRO A 86 -23.57 14.89 -21.68
C PRO A 86 -23.96 13.98 -20.50
N SER A 87 -23.15 13.93 -19.44
CA SER A 87 -23.50 13.20 -18.22
C SER A 87 -24.78 13.75 -17.59
N LEU A 88 -24.92 15.07 -17.47
CA LEU A 88 -26.14 15.70 -16.93
C LEU A 88 -27.38 15.44 -17.80
N ASP A 89 -27.21 15.36 -19.12
CA ASP A 89 -28.28 14.98 -20.06
C ASP A 89 -28.68 13.50 -19.85
N GLU A 90 -27.71 12.58 -19.71
CA GLU A 90 -27.97 11.16 -19.41
C GLU A 90 -28.70 10.95 -18.07
N ILE A 91 -28.37 11.75 -17.04
CA ILE A 91 -29.07 11.69 -15.74
C ILE A 91 -30.56 11.95 -15.93
N GLN A 92 -30.89 12.99 -16.69
CA GLN A 92 -32.28 13.43 -16.91
C GLN A 92 -33.05 12.46 -17.82
N ASP A 93 -32.41 12.03 -18.91
CA ASP A 93 -33.08 11.27 -19.96
C ASP A 93 -33.16 9.77 -19.66
N SER A 94 -32.16 9.23 -18.94
CA SER A 94 -32.02 7.79 -18.72
C SER A 94 -32.08 7.41 -17.25
N PHE A 95 -31.29 8.06 -16.39
CA PHE A 95 -31.15 7.62 -15.00
C PHE A 95 -32.43 7.86 -14.18
N ILE A 96 -32.93 9.10 -14.14
CA ILE A 96 -34.13 9.45 -13.35
C ILE A 96 -35.35 8.61 -13.76
N PRO A 97 -35.67 8.45 -15.07
CA PRO A 97 -36.85 7.69 -15.48
C PRO A 97 -36.74 6.18 -15.23
N SER A 98 -35.54 5.59 -15.35
CA SER A 98 -35.38 4.13 -15.48
C SER A 98 -34.59 3.46 -14.35
N ARG A 99 -33.72 4.18 -13.63
CA ARG A 99 -32.79 3.62 -12.63
C ARG A 99 -33.06 4.08 -11.20
N LEU A 100 -33.80 5.19 -11.00
CA LEU A 100 -34.09 5.68 -9.66
C LEU A 100 -34.95 4.66 -8.88
N PRO A 101 -34.53 4.25 -7.67
CA PRO A 101 -35.29 3.32 -6.84
C PRO A 101 -36.74 3.78 -6.64
N PRO A 102 -37.75 2.87 -6.70
CA PRO A 102 -39.16 3.24 -6.55
C PRO A 102 -39.47 4.04 -5.28
N GLU A 103 -38.78 3.71 -4.19
CA GLU A 103 -38.87 4.36 -2.86
C GLU A 103 -38.39 5.83 -2.84
N HIS A 104 -37.79 6.33 -3.91
CA HIS A 104 -37.27 7.70 -4.00
C HIS A 104 -37.93 8.53 -5.11
N ARG A 105 -38.89 7.98 -5.86
CA ARG A 105 -39.52 8.66 -7.01
C ARG A 105 -40.31 9.91 -6.64
N ASP A 106 -40.88 9.94 -5.44
CA ASP A 106 -41.71 11.05 -4.96
C ASP A 106 -40.89 12.16 -4.27
N LYS A 107 -39.57 11.96 -4.12
CA LYS A 107 -38.67 12.94 -3.50
C LYS A 107 -38.15 13.94 -4.54
N LYS A 108 -37.87 15.16 -4.11
CA LYS A 108 -37.21 16.15 -5.00
C LYS A 108 -35.78 15.71 -5.29
N ILE A 109 -35.34 15.95 -6.52
CA ILE A 109 -34.05 15.54 -7.03
C ILE A 109 -33.16 16.79 -7.17
N VAL A 110 -31.93 16.68 -6.69
CA VAL A 110 -30.86 17.66 -6.86
C VAL A 110 -29.76 16.99 -7.69
N ILE A 111 -29.51 17.51 -8.88
CA ILE A 111 -28.39 17.08 -9.71
C ILE A 111 -27.18 17.95 -9.34
N CYS A 112 -26.16 17.32 -8.76
CA CYS A 112 -25.00 17.99 -8.23
C CYS A 112 -23.84 17.94 -9.21
N LEU A 113 -23.39 19.12 -9.66
CA LEU A 113 -22.16 19.26 -10.43
C LEU A 113 -21.00 19.31 -9.43
N CYS A 114 -20.27 18.20 -9.29
CA CYS A 114 -19.24 18.05 -8.26
C CYS A 114 -17.85 18.15 -8.88
N PHE A 115 -17.07 19.16 -8.48
CA PHE A 115 -15.73 19.35 -9.00
C PHE A 115 -14.81 20.03 -7.99
N GLY A 116 -13.54 19.62 -7.98
CA GLY A 116 -12.56 20.08 -6.99
C GLY A 116 -12.11 21.54 -7.15
N GLY A 117 -12.20 22.10 -8.36
CA GLY A 117 -11.84 23.47 -8.68
C GLY A 117 -13.03 24.43 -8.74
N ASP A 118 -12.93 25.45 -9.60
CA ASP A 118 -13.97 26.45 -9.86
C ASP A 118 -14.44 26.39 -11.33
N VAL A 119 -15.62 26.97 -11.58
CA VAL A 119 -16.12 27.17 -12.95
C VAL A 119 -15.34 28.31 -13.60
N ASN A 120 -14.67 28.02 -14.73
CA ASN A 120 -13.95 29.03 -15.47
C ASN A 120 -14.91 30.13 -15.95
N SER A 121 -14.50 31.40 -15.77
CA SER A 121 -15.32 32.56 -16.14
C SER A 121 -15.81 32.53 -17.59
N GLY A 122 -15.05 31.92 -18.50
CA GLY A 122 -15.41 31.78 -19.91
C GLY A 122 -16.65 30.92 -20.18
N ILE A 123 -17.05 30.04 -19.25
CA ILE A 123 -18.20 29.14 -19.43
C ILE A 123 -19.30 29.34 -18.39
N ARG A 124 -19.10 30.24 -17.42
CA ARG A 124 -20.04 30.46 -16.31
C ARG A 124 -21.47 30.75 -16.79
N GLN A 125 -21.61 31.55 -17.85
CA GLN A 125 -22.92 31.85 -18.44
C GLN A 125 -23.57 30.62 -19.09
N GLU A 126 -22.77 29.74 -19.70
CA GLU A 126 -23.27 28.52 -20.33
C GLU A 126 -23.78 27.53 -19.28
N VAL A 127 -23.03 27.35 -18.19
CA VAL A 127 -23.38 26.48 -17.06
C VAL A 127 -24.65 26.98 -16.37
N SER A 128 -24.67 28.24 -15.92
CA SER A 128 -25.86 28.80 -15.27
C SER A 128 -27.07 28.86 -16.21
N GLY A 129 -26.84 29.04 -17.51
CA GLY A 129 -27.90 28.99 -18.53
C GLY A 129 -28.45 27.57 -18.73
N TYR A 130 -27.62 26.53 -18.57
CA TYR A 130 -28.06 25.14 -18.60
C TYR A 130 -28.87 24.78 -17.34
N GLU A 131 -28.36 25.09 -16.15
CA GLU A 131 -29.03 24.83 -14.88
C GLU A 131 -30.43 25.46 -14.85
N ARG A 132 -30.54 26.74 -15.23
CA ARG A 132 -31.83 27.44 -15.26
C ARG A 132 -32.82 26.85 -16.25
N ARG A 133 -32.35 26.39 -17.41
CA ARG A 133 -33.23 25.81 -18.45
C ARG A 133 -33.76 24.43 -18.08
N ASN A 134 -32.97 23.66 -17.32
CA ASN A 134 -33.30 22.29 -16.97
C ASN A 134 -33.89 22.15 -15.55
N THR A 135 -33.87 23.21 -14.74
CA THR A 135 -34.55 23.24 -13.43
C THR A 135 -36.07 23.16 -13.63
N ARG A 136 -36.73 22.27 -12.90
CA ARG A 136 -38.19 22.01 -12.88
C ARG A 136 -38.67 21.89 -11.43
N ASP A 137 -39.98 21.84 -11.20
CA ASP A 137 -40.55 21.75 -9.84
C ASP A 137 -40.01 20.56 -9.01
N SER A 138 -39.62 19.46 -9.67
CA SER A 138 -39.07 18.26 -9.04
C SER A 138 -37.55 18.08 -9.19
N ILE A 139 -36.89 18.85 -10.06
CA ILE A 139 -35.45 18.71 -10.37
C ILE A 139 -34.76 20.06 -10.23
N SER A 140 -33.74 20.12 -9.41
CA SER A 140 -32.88 21.30 -9.21
C SER A 140 -31.42 20.96 -9.46
N PHE A 141 -30.60 21.97 -9.69
CA PHE A 141 -29.16 21.83 -9.89
C PHE A 141 -28.40 22.54 -8.78
N GLU A 142 -27.27 21.97 -8.39
CA GLU A 142 -26.40 22.57 -7.38
C GLU A 142 -24.92 22.36 -7.71
N GLU A 143 -24.14 23.43 -7.62
CA GLU A 143 -22.69 23.36 -7.76
C GLU A 143 -22.05 22.94 -6.42
N TRP A 144 -21.26 21.87 -6.45
CA TRP A 144 -20.40 21.42 -5.36
C TRP A 144 -18.94 21.62 -5.78
N ASN A 145 -18.50 22.88 -5.72
CA ASN A 145 -17.14 23.28 -6.06
C ASN A 145 -16.17 23.04 -4.89
N GLY A 146 -14.87 23.26 -5.14
CA GLY A 146 -13.82 23.09 -4.13
C GLY A 146 -14.05 23.90 -2.84
N ASP A 147 -14.62 25.10 -2.94
CA ASP A 147 -14.95 25.90 -1.75
C ASP A 147 -15.99 25.23 -0.88
N LYS A 148 -17.11 24.79 -1.47
CA LYS A 148 -18.21 24.15 -0.75
C LYS A 148 -17.81 22.78 -0.19
N LEU A 149 -17.08 21.99 -0.97
CA LEU A 149 -16.53 20.71 -0.54
C LEU A 149 -15.54 20.90 0.63
N SER A 150 -14.65 21.89 0.57
CA SER A 150 -13.70 22.17 1.65
C SER A 150 -14.42 22.53 2.95
N GLU A 151 -15.56 23.22 2.84
CA GLU A 151 -16.39 23.59 3.98
C GLU A 151 -17.09 22.37 4.58
N PHE A 152 -17.69 21.51 3.76
CA PHE A 152 -18.30 20.27 4.25
C PHE A 152 -17.27 19.31 4.86
N ILE A 153 -16.10 19.12 4.25
CA ILE A 153 -15.02 18.32 4.85
C ILE A 153 -14.62 18.91 6.20
N GLN A 154 -14.48 20.24 6.30
CA GLN A 154 -14.14 20.87 7.56
C GLN A 154 -15.26 20.73 8.62
N GLN A 155 -16.52 20.82 8.23
CA GLN A 155 -17.67 20.77 9.14
C GLN A 155 -18.03 19.36 9.60
N HIS A 156 -17.88 18.36 8.72
CA HIS A 156 -18.40 17.00 8.95
C HIS A 156 -17.31 15.94 9.15
N LEU A 157 -16.11 16.13 8.58
CA LEU A 157 -15.01 15.17 8.74
C LEU A 157 -13.94 15.67 9.72
N LEU A 158 -13.65 16.98 9.69
CA LEU A 158 -12.57 17.61 10.46
C LEU A 158 -13.07 18.62 11.50
N LYS A 159 -14.32 18.46 11.97
CA LYS A 159 -14.86 19.26 13.08
C LYS A 159 -13.94 19.11 14.29
N GLU A 160 -13.82 20.14 15.13
CA GLU A 160 -12.89 20.11 16.28
C GLU A 160 -13.16 18.94 17.25
N GLU A 161 -14.41 18.51 17.37
CA GLU A 161 -14.83 17.31 18.12
C GLU A 161 -14.33 15.99 17.50
N LEU A 162 -14.06 15.99 16.19
CA LEU A 162 -13.70 14.82 15.39
C LEU A 162 -12.21 14.77 15.04
N LEU A 163 -11.58 15.92 14.84
CA LEU A 163 -10.14 16.09 14.68
C LEU A 163 -9.69 17.32 15.50
N PRO A 164 -9.18 17.11 16.73
CA PRO A 164 -8.78 18.18 17.63
C PRO A 164 -7.76 19.14 17.00
N CYS A 165 -7.66 20.35 17.56
CA CYS A 165 -6.67 21.33 17.13
C CYS A 165 -5.22 20.79 17.16
N SER A 166 -4.90 19.85 18.07
CA SER A 166 -3.60 19.16 18.12
C SER A 166 -3.34 18.34 16.86
N SER A 167 -4.28 17.49 16.47
CA SER A 167 -4.14 16.61 15.30
C SER A 167 -4.13 17.42 14.00
N GLN A 168 -4.93 18.49 13.90
CA GLN A 168 -4.82 19.43 12.78
C GLN A 168 -3.45 20.11 12.70
N ALA A 169 -2.84 20.44 13.84
CA ALA A 169 -1.49 21.00 13.87
C ALA A 169 -0.44 19.96 13.46
N LEU A 170 -0.61 18.69 13.83
CA LEU A 170 0.25 17.58 13.39
C LEU A 170 0.19 17.38 11.87
N LEU A 171 -1.02 17.41 11.28
CA LEU A 171 -1.17 17.36 9.81
C LEU A 171 -0.40 18.51 9.13
N ARG A 172 -0.57 19.74 9.63
CA ARG A 172 0.14 20.91 9.07
C ARG A 172 1.66 20.76 9.18
N LYS A 173 2.17 20.23 10.29
CA LYS A 173 3.61 19.97 10.48
C LYS A 173 4.12 18.91 9.51
N SER A 174 3.35 17.83 9.31
CA SER A 174 3.68 16.79 8.33
C SER A 174 3.77 17.36 6.90
N LEU A 175 2.78 18.18 6.50
CA LEU A 175 2.77 18.87 5.20
C LEU A 175 3.88 19.93 5.04
N ALA A 176 4.28 20.60 6.13
CA ALA A 176 5.35 21.59 6.08
C ALA A 176 6.75 20.98 5.95
N LEU A 177 6.90 19.69 6.29
CA LEU A 177 8.18 18.99 6.38
C LEU A 177 8.31 17.87 5.33
N LEU A 178 7.63 17.97 4.19
CA LEU A 178 7.67 16.95 3.13
C LEU A 178 9.08 16.70 2.57
N GLU A 179 9.93 17.74 2.56
CA GLU A 179 11.34 17.64 2.16
C GLU A 179 12.20 16.89 3.19
N GLU A 180 11.69 16.64 4.39
CA GLU A 180 12.29 15.80 5.42
C GLU A 180 11.35 14.63 5.74
N PRO A 181 11.32 13.56 4.91
CA PRO A 181 10.32 12.51 5.02
C PRO A 181 10.21 11.89 6.41
N GLU A 182 11.34 11.66 7.11
CA GLU A 182 11.34 11.13 8.48
C GLU A 182 10.59 12.02 9.47
N SER A 183 10.83 13.35 9.41
CA SER A 183 10.14 14.35 10.24
C SER A 183 8.65 14.41 9.90
N SER A 184 8.32 14.39 8.60
CA SER A 184 6.93 14.41 8.13
C SER A 184 6.13 13.18 8.61
N VAL A 185 6.70 11.99 8.41
CA VAL A 185 6.11 10.71 8.81
C VAL A 185 5.95 10.63 10.32
N LYS A 186 6.91 11.15 11.10
CA LYS A 186 6.79 11.21 12.56
C LYS A 186 5.57 12.02 13.00
N HIS A 187 5.34 13.19 12.41
CA HIS A 187 4.16 14.01 12.75
C HIS A 187 2.85 13.37 12.30
N PHE A 188 2.84 12.73 11.12
CA PHE A 188 1.67 12.00 10.66
C PHE A 188 1.37 10.77 11.52
N SER A 189 2.41 10.06 11.97
CA SER A 189 2.30 8.92 12.89
C SER A 189 1.62 9.32 14.19
N LEU A 190 2.04 10.44 14.79
CA LEU A 190 1.40 10.98 16.00
C LEU A 190 -0.06 11.37 15.74
N LEU A 191 -0.40 11.86 14.55
CA LEU A 191 -1.78 12.15 14.18
C LEU A 191 -2.60 10.87 14.13
N ILE A 192 -2.09 9.80 13.53
CA ILE A 192 -2.77 8.50 13.48
C ILE A 192 -3.03 7.99 14.89
N ASP A 193 -2.00 8.03 15.75
CA ASP A 193 -2.08 7.57 17.13
C ASP A 193 -3.12 8.40 17.94
N GLU A 194 -3.16 9.72 17.77
CA GLU A 194 -4.17 10.59 18.40
C GLU A 194 -5.60 10.24 17.93
N VAL A 195 -5.80 10.07 16.62
CA VAL A 195 -7.13 9.81 16.04
C VAL A 195 -7.65 8.41 16.39
N LEU A 196 -6.77 7.42 16.53
CA LEU A 196 -7.14 6.04 16.91
C LEU A 196 -7.16 5.81 18.43
N SER A 197 -6.84 6.82 19.24
CA SER A 197 -6.78 6.70 20.69
C SER A 197 -8.17 6.46 21.30
N ASN A 198 -8.28 5.46 22.18
CA ASN A 198 -9.51 5.10 22.91
C ASN A 198 -10.73 4.74 22.04
N VAL A 199 -10.52 4.41 20.77
CA VAL A 199 -11.58 4.00 19.83
C VAL A 199 -11.80 2.50 19.94
N THR A 200 -13.02 2.07 20.29
CA THR A 200 -13.34 0.64 20.53
C THR A 200 -14.61 0.13 19.85
N ASP A 201 -15.64 0.98 19.70
CA ASP A 201 -16.88 0.59 19.04
C ASP A 201 -16.78 0.70 17.51
N ALA A 202 -17.59 -0.11 16.80
CA ALA A 202 -17.51 -0.23 15.34
C ALA A 202 -17.70 1.11 14.60
N ASP A 203 -18.61 1.96 15.07
CA ASP A 203 -18.91 3.24 14.41
C ASP A 203 -17.79 4.26 14.59
N SER A 204 -17.22 4.35 15.80
CA SER A 204 -16.08 5.22 16.07
C SER A 204 -14.81 4.73 15.36
N VAL A 205 -14.58 3.42 15.26
CA VAL A 205 -13.48 2.83 14.47
C VAL A 205 -13.60 3.25 13.02
N SER A 206 -14.77 3.04 12.41
CA SER A 206 -15.00 3.37 11.01
C SER A 206 -14.79 4.86 10.74
N SER A 207 -15.38 5.71 11.57
CA SER A 207 -15.25 7.17 11.43
C SER A 207 -13.80 7.65 11.60
N SER A 208 -13.03 7.01 12.49
CA SER A 208 -11.62 7.35 12.72
C SER A 208 -10.73 6.96 11.54
N ILE A 209 -10.94 5.78 10.97
CA ILE A 209 -10.23 5.31 9.77
C ILE A 209 -10.55 6.24 8.59
N THR A 210 -11.82 6.59 8.37
CA THR A 210 -12.21 7.54 7.32
C THR A 210 -11.51 8.90 7.49
N ARG A 211 -11.41 9.43 8.70
CA ARG A 211 -10.67 10.69 8.97
C ARG A 211 -9.19 10.59 8.65
N ILE A 212 -8.56 9.48 9.01
CA ILE A 212 -7.14 9.22 8.70
C ILE A 212 -6.98 9.12 7.19
N ASN A 213 -7.89 8.44 6.50
CA ASN A 213 -7.84 8.29 5.05
C ASN A 213 -7.89 9.66 4.35
N VAL A 214 -8.76 10.56 4.80
CA VAL A 214 -8.83 11.95 4.28
C VAL A 214 -7.52 12.70 4.55
N CYS A 215 -6.94 12.56 5.75
CA CYS A 215 -5.64 13.17 6.05
C CYS A 215 -4.51 12.61 5.18
N LEU A 216 -4.56 11.31 4.89
CA LEU A 216 -3.59 10.61 4.04
C LEU A 216 -3.71 11.08 2.59
N TRP A 217 -4.93 11.26 2.08
CA TRP A 217 -5.21 11.86 0.78
C TRP A 217 -4.64 13.27 0.63
N VAL A 218 -4.84 14.11 1.66
CA VAL A 218 -4.25 15.44 1.69
C VAL A 218 -2.72 15.34 1.64
N LEU A 219 -2.12 14.48 2.47
CA LEU A 219 -0.67 14.27 2.47
C LEU A 219 -0.16 13.82 1.09
N PHE A 220 -0.82 12.83 0.49
CA PHE A 220 -0.46 12.26 -0.80
C PHE A 220 -0.54 13.30 -1.92
N SER A 221 -1.60 14.10 -1.98
CA SER A 221 -1.73 15.12 -3.02
C SER A 221 -0.60 16.14 -2.97
N TRP A 222 -0.20 16.58 -1.77
CA TRP A 222 0.92 17.50 -1.61
C TRP A 222 2.27 16.86 -1.95
N CYS A 223 2.49 15.61 -1.55
CA CYS A 223 3.67 14.83 -1.94
C CYS A 223 3.78 14.69 -3.46
N ARG A 224 2.66 14.40 -4.12
CA ARG A 224 2.58 14.23 -5.58
C ARG A 224 2.87 15.52 -6.33
N ASP A 225 2.37 16.66 -5.85
CA ASP A 225 2.64 17.97 -6.45
C ASP A 225 4.06 18.46 -6.18
N GLY A 226 4.62 18.14 -5.01
CA GLY A 226 6.02 18.42 -4.67
C GLY A 226 7.02 17.50 -5.38
N GLY A 227 6.57 16.40 -5.98
CA GLY A 227 7.44 15.42 -6.64
C GLY A 227 8.22 14.52 -5.66
N ASN A 228 7.80 14.46 -4.39
CA ASN A 228 8.42 13.63 -3.37
C ASN A 228 7.35 12.77 -2.67
N LEU A 229 7.31 11.48 -3.03
CA LEU A 229 6.30 10.53 -2.57
C LEU A 229 6.70 9.78 -1.28
N GLU A 230 7.92 10.00 -0.77
CA GLU A 230 8.48 9.19 0.33
C GLU A 230 7.64 9.30 1.61
N ALA A 231 7.25 10.52 1.98
CA ALA A 231 6.46 10.76 3.18
C ALA A 231 5.06 10.14 3.09
N ALA A 232 4.41 10.23 1.93
CA ALA A 232 3.11 9.62 1.70
C ALA A 232 3.17 8.09 1.73
N TYR A 233 4.19 7.49 1.13
CA TYR A 233 4.38 6.03 1.10
C TYR A 233 4.56 5.46 2.50
N LEU A 234 5.48 6.01 3.29
CA LEU A 234 5.74 5.51 4.65
C LEU A 234 4.56 5.77 5.59
N SER A 235 3.87 6.90 5.40
CA SER A 235 2.67 7.23 6.19
C SER A 235 1.49 6.32 5.85
N SER A 236 1.32 5.92 4.58
CA SER A 236 0.23 5.05 4.16
C SER A 236 0.38 3.64 4.70
N GLU A 237 1.60 3.08 4.74
CA GLU A 237 1.86 1.77 5.35
C GLU A 237 1.50 1.77 6.83
N ARG A 238 1.96 2.77 7.60
CA ARG A 238 1.62 2.87 9.02
C ARG A 238 0.11 3.04 9.22
N ALA A 239 -0.52 3.90 8.41
CA ALA A 239 -1.96 4.12 8.49
C ALA A 239 -2.75 2.83 8.20
N LEU A 240 -2.34 2.07 7.19
CA LEU A 240 -2.96 0.80 6.83
C LEU A 240 -2.86 -0.23 7.95
N LEU A 241 -1.66 -0.43 8.51
CA LEU A 241 -1.42 -1.39 9.58
C LEU A 241 -2.20 -1.05 10.85
N LEU A 242 -2.18 0.21 11.28
CA LEU A 242 -2.92 0.65 12.46
C LEU A 242 -4.44 0.65 12.24
N ALA A 243 -4.91 0.94 11.03
CA ALA A 243 -6.32 0.80 10.68
C ALA A 243 -6.77 -0.67 10.78
N TRP A 244 -5.94 -1.61 10.28
CA TRP A 244 -6.24 -3.04 10.45
C TRP A 244 -6.30 -3.43 11.92
N ASP A 245 -5.32 -3.00 12.73
CA ASP A 245 -5.27 -3.32 14.16
C ASP A 245 -6.57 -2.95 14.90
N LYS A 246 -7.20 -1.84 14.50
CA LYS A 246 -8.47 -1.36 15.07
C LYS A 246 -9.71 -2.00 14.48
N VAL A 247 -9.69 -2.32 13.19
CA VAL A 247 -10.89 -2.85 12.49
C VAL A 247 -11.01 -4.37 12.56
N LYS A 248 -9.91 -5.08 12.84
CA LYS A 248 -9.84 -6.54 12.72
C LYS A 248 -10.92 -7.29 13.48
N ASP A 249 -11.35 -6.84 14.66
CA ASP A 249 -12.42 -7.52 15.41
C ASP A 249 -13.83 -7.26 14.84
N HIS A 250 -13.99 -6.18 14.08
CA HIS A 250 -15.26 -5.74 13.50
C HIS A 250 -15.37 -6.04 11.99
N TYR A 251 -14.31 -6.46 11.33
CA TYR A 251 -14.28 -6.65 9.88
C TYR A 251 -15.10 -7.87 9.43
N THR A 252 -16.05 -7.65 8.51
CA THR A 252 -16.91 -8.68 7.88
C THR A 252 -16.96 -8.60 6.36
N GLY A 253 -16.19 -7.68 5.75
CA GLY A 253 -16.14 -7.42 4.31
C GLY A 253 -17.32 -6.61 3.75
N ARG A 254 -18.44 -6.44 4.49
CA ARG A 254 -19.65 -5.76 3.98
C ARG A 254 -20.16 -4.65 4.86
N ASN A 255 -19.77 -4.65 6.14
CA ASN A 255 -20.22 -3.63 7.09
C ASN A 255 -19.42 -2.32 6.94
N LYS A 256 -19.90 -1.28 7.62
CA LYS A 256 -19.33 0.07 7.59
C LYS A 256 -17.82 0.10 8.01
N PRO A 257 -17.39 -0.57 9.11
CA PRO A 257 -15.97 -0.70 9.42
C PRO A 257 -15.12 -1.32 8.30
N SER A 258 -15.61 -2.39 7.65
CA SER A 258 -14.90 -3.02 6.54
C SER A 258 -14.72 -2.04 5.38
N LYS A 259 -15.80 -1.36 4.97
CA LYS A 259 -15.74 -0.35 3.90
C LYS A 259 -14.74 0.77 4.19
N SER A 260 -14.67 1.26 5.44
CA SER A 260 -13.66 2.26 5.80
C SER A 260 -12.24 1.73 5.73
N PHE A 261 -12.02 0.46 6.07
CA PHE A 261 -10.71 -0.18 5.91
C PHE A 261 -10.36 -0.38 4.43
N ASP A 262 -11.30 -0.87 3.62
CA ASP A 262 -11.10 -1.08 2.19
C ASP A 262 -10.79 0.25 1.47
N SER A 263 -11.41 1.35 1.92
CA SER A 263 -11.14 2.71 1.42
C SER A 263 -9.70 3.18 1.71
N ILE A 264 -9.18 2.94 2.93
CA ILE A 264 -7.78 3.28 3.23
C ILE A 264 -6.79 2.32 2.55
N LEU A 265 -7.15 1.06 2.38
CA LEU A 265 -6.37 0.10 1.58
C LEU A 265 -6.30 0.53 0.11
N ALA A 266 -7.40 0.95 -0.49
CA ALA A 266 -7.42 1.48 -1.86
C ALA A 266 -6.53 2.73 -1.99
N THR A 267 -6.54 3.60 -0.97
CA THR A 267 -5.68 4.79 -0.93
C THR A 267 -4.20 4.42 -0.82
N TYR A 268 -3.87 3.43 0.02
CA TYR A 268 -2.54 2.84 0.06
C TYR A 268 -2.12 2.29 -1.32
N GLN A 269 -2.97 1.51 -1.99
CA GLN A 269 -2.68 0.96 -3.32
C GLN A 269 -2.36 2.07 -4.32
N GLN A 270 -3.15 3.14 -4.37
CA GLN A 270 -2.93 4.27 -5.27
C GLN A 270 -1.62 5.03 -4.99
N ILE A 271 -1.27 5.21 -3.70
CA ILE A 271 0.02 5.80 -3.32
C ILE A 271 1.17 4.92 -3.80
N THR A 272 1.07 3.61 -3.60
CA THR A 272 2.12 2.66 -4.02
C THR A 272 2.22 2.54 -5.53
N ASP A 273 1.11 2.56 -6.27
CA ASP A 273 1.11 2.62 -7.74
C ASP A 273 1.81 3.90 -8.22
N CYS A 274 1.43 5.05 -7.67
CA CYS A 274 2.06 6.32 -8.04
C CYS A 274 3.57 6.31 -7.78
N TYR A 275 4.01 5.71 -6.66
CA TYR A 275 5.43 5.56 -6.36
C TYR A 275 6.13 4.63 -7.36
N VAL A 276 5.58 3.44 -7.60
CA VAL A 276 6.18 2.45 -8.50
C VAL A 276 6.24 2.96 -9.94
N ASP A 277 5.16 3.56 -10.44
CA ASP A 277 5.02 4.03 -11.81
C ASP A 277 5.83 5.29 -12.12
N ARG A 278 6.05 6.14 -11.11
CA ARG A 278 6.82 7.38 -11.31
C ARG A 278 8.28 7.27 -10.91
N CYS A 279 8.59 6.47 -9.89
CA CYS A 279 9.93 6.46 -9.30
C CYS A 279 10.73 5.21 -9.67
N LEU A 280 10.09 4.09 -10.05
CA LEU A 280 10.78 2.81 -10.23
C LEU A 280 10.70 2.27 -11.66
N ILE A 281 9.53 1.82 -12.10
CA ILE A 281 9.35 1.07 -13.37
C ILE A 281 9.97 1.78 -14.58
N PRO A 282 9.83 3.11 -14.76
CA PRO A 282 10.43 3.78 -15.92
C PRO A 282 11.97 3.73 -15.97
N TYR A 283 12.64 3.34 -14.88
CA TYR A 283 14.08 3.43 -14.73
C TYR A 283 14.77 2.08 -14.46
N VAL A 284 14.03 0.98 -14.25
CA VAL A 284 14.63 -0.33 -13.94
C VAL A 284 15.44 -0.92 -15.10
N GLU A 285 15.09 -0.60 -16.36
CA GLU A 285 15.83 -1.05 -17.55
C GLU A 285 17.16 -0.31 -17.74
N LEU A 286 17.30 0.87 -17.14
CA LEU A 286 18.48 1.71 -17.31
C LEU A 286 19.56 1.30 -16.31
N LYS A 287 20.68 0.78 -16.85
CA LYS A 287 21.83 0.36 -16.05
C LYS A 287 22.28 1.45 -15.08
N TYR A 288 22.28 1.13 -13.77
CA TYR A 288 22.63 2.01 -12.66
C TYR A 288 21.78 3.27 -12.46
N ALA A 289 20.67 3.47 -13.19
CA ALA A 289 19.86 4.69 -13.05
C ALA A 289 19.30 4.85 -11.63
N LEU A 290 18.74 3.78 -11.07
CA LEU A 290 18.21 3.79 -9.70
C LEU A 290 19.31 3.91 -8.65
N SER A 291 20.47 3.29 -8.86
CA SER A 291 21.65 3.51 -8.01
C SER A 291 22.09 4.97 -8.01
N HIS A 292 22.09 5.62 -9.18
CA HIS A 292 22.46 7.01 -9.35
C HIS A 292 21.45 7.97 -8.73
N ALA A 293 20.15 7.65 -8.82
CA ALA A 293 19.05 8.44 -8.27
C ALA A 293 19.05 8.54 -6.73
N VAL A 294 19.82 7.70 -6.03
CA VAL A 294 20.03 7.84 -4.57
C VAL A 294 20.80 9.13 -4.24
N HIS A 295 21.53 9.70 -5.21
CA HIS A 295 22.28 10.95 -5.04
C HIS A 295 23.28 10.96 -3.87
N SER A 296 23.77 9.78 -3.49
CA SER A 296 24.81 9.64 -2.47
C SER A 296 26.12 9.12 -3.05
N PRO A 297 27.28 9.69 -2.66
CA PRO A 297 28.58 9.13 -3.00
C PRO A 297 28.94 7.88 -2.17
N CYS A 298 28.16 7.55 -1.13
CA CYS A 298 28.44 6.41 -0.26
C CYS A 298 27.71 5.15 -0.74
N SER A 299 28.47 4.08 -0.96
CA SER A 299 27.93 2.76 -1.32
C SER A 299 26.93 2.20 -0.29
N VAL A 300 27.05 2.58 0.99
CA VAL A 300 26.13 2.14 2.04
C VAL A 300 24.74 2.74 1.84
N ASP A 301 24.64 4.02 1.47
CA ASP A 301 23.35 4.67 1.18
C ASP A 301 22.67 4.01 -0.02
N VAL A 302 23.44 3.80 -1.09
CA VAL A 302 22.95 3.14 -2.31
C VAL A 302 22.45 1.73 -2.00
N ASN A 303 23.22 0.95 -1.26
CA ASN A 303 22.84 -0.41 -0.87
C ASN A 303 21.55 -0.42 -0.04
N ILE A 304 21.48 0.37 1.03
CA ILE A 304 20.29 0.43 1.89
C ILE A 304 19.06 0.84 1.08
N LYS A 305 19.16 1.86 0.23
CA LYS A 305 18.02 2.36 -0.54
C LYS A 305 17.57 1.38 -1.61
N LEU A 306 18.48 0.67 -2.29
CA LEU A 306 18.11 -0.34 -3.27
C LEU A 306 17.37 -1.53 -2.64
N PHE A 307 17.80 -2.00 -1.47
CA PHE A 307 17.07 -3.06 -0.76
C PHE A 307 15.70 -2.58 -0.24
N ASP A 308 15.58 -1.33 0.23
CA ASP A 308 14.26 -0.73 0.56
C ASP A 308 13.35 -0.71 -0.68
N VAL A 309 13.85 -0.25 -1.83
CA VAL A 309 13.11 -0.24 -3.10
C VAL A 309 12.70 -1.64 -3.54
N LEU A 310 13.59 -2.63 -3.42
CA LEU A 310 13.28 -4.04 -3.71
C LEU A 310 12.11 -4.52 -2.84
N GLY A 311 12.16 -4.27 -1.53
CA GLY A 311 11.08 -4.65 -0.61
C GLY A 311 9.75 -3.97 -0.95
N ARG A 312 9.76 -2.68 -1.33
CA ARG A 312 8.55 -1.94 -1.74
C ARG A 312 7.92 -2.52 -3.00
N LEU A 313 8.75 -2.84 -4.00
CA LEU A 313 8.28 -3.41 -5.26
C LEU A 313 7.72 -4.83 -5.04
N ALA A 314 8.38 -5.63 -4.20
CA ALA A 314 7.89 -6.94 -3.80
C ALA A 314 6.54 -6.87 -3.06
N ILE A 315 6.36 -5.94 -2.10
CA ILE A 315 5.06 -5.75 -1.43
C ILE A 315 3.97 -5.35 -2.42
N LYS A 316 4.27 -4.47 -3.39
CA LYS A 316 3.29 -4.13 -4.41
C LYS A 316 2.86 -5.37 -5.21
N GLY A 317 3.83 -6.19 -5.62
CA GLY A 317 3.55 -7.45 -6.32
C GLY A 317 2.71 -8.42 -5.49
N HIS A 318 2.99 -8.56 -4.18
CA HIS A 318 2.18 -9.39 -3.29
C HIS A 318 0.71 -8.95 -3.22
N TRP A 319 0.46 -7.64 -3.11
CA TRP A 319 -0.91 -7.12 -3.15
C TRP A 319 -1.59 -7.32 -4.51
N THR A 320 -0.84 -7.22 -5.61
CA THR A 320 -1.37 -7.50 -6.96
C THR A 320 -1.68 -8.98 -7.15
N LEU A 321 -0.82 -9.87 -6.65
CA LEU A 321 -1.05 -11.31 -6.65
C LEU A 321 -2.28 -11.68 -5.81
N ASP A 322 -2.41 -11.14 -4.60
CA ASP A 322 -3.59 -11.32 -3.76
C ASP A 322 -4.88 -10.89 -4.47
N SER A 323 -4.87 -9.72 -5.12
CA SER A 323 -6.01 -9.24 -5.91
C SER A 323 -6.37 -10.18 -7.07
N LEU A 324 -5.36 -10.76 -7.72
CA LEU A 324 -5.56 -11.73 -8.81
C LEU A 324 -6.18 -13.03 -8.29
N LEU A 325 -5.66 -13.55 -7.18
CA LEU A 325 -6.17 -14.76 -6.53
C LEU A 325 -7.60 -14.58 -6.02
N GLU A 326 -7.91 -13.44 -5.42
CA GLU A 326 -9.27 -13.07 -5.00
C GLU A 326 -10.21 -13.05 -6.22
N SER A 327 -9.78 -12.43 -7.33
CA SER A 327 -10.56 -12.39 -8.57
C SER A 327 -10.82 -13.78 -9.17
N TYR A 328 -9.82 -14.68 -9.17
CA TYR A 328 -10.00 -16.06 -9.63
C TYR A 328 -10.90 -16.89 -8.70
N ALA A 329 -10.85 -16.63 -7.39
CA ALA A 329 -11.71 -17.32 -6.44
C ALA A 329 -13.19 -16.91 -6.62
N GLU A 330 -13.46 -15.63 -6.88
CA GLU A 330 -14.80 -15.12 -7.14
C GLU A 330 -15.34 -15.54 -8.52
N SER A 331 -14.49 -15.44 -9.56
CA SER A 331 -14.83 -15.76 -10.94
C SER A 331 -13.74 -16.62 -11.57
N PRO A 332 -13.80 -17.96 -11.40
CA PRO A 332 -12.78 -18.85 -11.95
C PRO A 332 -12.66 -18.72 -13.47
N PRO A 333 -11.44 -18.66 -14.04
CA PRO A 333 -11.22 -18.44 -15.46
C PRO A 333 -11.45 -19.73 -16.29
N THR A 334 -12.64 -20.32 -16.20
CA THR A 334 -12.98 -21.58 -16.90
C THR A 334 -13.07 -21.43 -18.41
N ASP A 335 -13.47 -20.24 -18.89
CA ASP A 335 -13.59 -19.90 -20.31
C ASP A 335 -12.51 -18.88 -20.75
N GLY A 336 -11.43 -18.78 -19.98
CA GLY A 336 -10.40 -17.73 -20.10
C GLY A 336 -10.58 -16.62 -19.08
N GLU A 337 -9.60 -15.73 -19.03
CA GLU A 337 -9.58 -14.59 -18.11
C GLU A 337 -10.52 -13.48 -18.58
N SER A 338 -11.17 -12.80 -17.63
CA SER A 338 -11.86 -11.55 -17.90
C SER A 338 -10.85 -10.44 -18.25
N GLU A 339 -11.32 -9.34 -18.87
CA GLU A 339 -10.45 -8.18 -19.17
C GLU A 339 -9.81 -7.60 -17.90
N GLU A 340 -10.50 -7.65 -16.76
CA GLU A 340 -9.97 -7.22 -15.47
C GLU A 340 -8.88 -8.18 -14.95
N GLN A 341 -9.12 -9.49 -15.02
CA GLN A 341 -8.14 -10.51 -14.62
C GLN A 341 -6.86 -10.43 -15.46
N GLU A 342 -7.02 -10.31 -16.77
CA GLU A 342 -5.91 -10.11 -17.70
C GLU A 342 -5.12 -8.84 -17.34
N GLY A 343 -5.81 -7.72 -17.04
CA GLY A 343 -5.18 -6.48 -16.62
C GLY A 343 -4.36 -6.61 -15.33
N ILE A 344 -4.90 -7.30 -14.32
CA ILE A 344 -4.19 -7.56 -13.05
C ILE A 344 -2.99 -8.47 -13.29
N ARG A 345 -3.15 -9.52 -14.10
CA ARG A 345 -2.07 -10.45 -14.44
C ARG A 345 -0.92 -9.76 -15.18
N LEU A 346 -1.23 -8.92 -16.17
CA LEU A 346 -0.22 -8.12 -16.89
C LEU A 346 0.50 -7.15 -15.95
N ARG A 347 -0.22 -6.53 -15.01
CA ARG A 347 0.40 -5.68 -13.99
C ARG A 347 1.34 -6.45 -13.07
N LEU A 348 0.96 -7.66 -12.66
CA LEU A 348 1.84 -8.54 -11.86
C LEU A 348 3.10 -8.93 -12.64
N GLN A 349 2.97 -9.23 -13.94
CA GLN A 349 4.11 -9.50 -14.82
C GLN A 349 5.05 -8.30 -14.91
N GLU A 350 4.53 -7.10 -15.17
CA GLU A 350 5.33 -5.87 -15.22
C GLU A 350 6.11 -5.63 -13.91
N ILE A 351 5.49 -5.85 -12.75
CA ILE A 351 6.14 -5.71 -11.44
C ILE A 351 7.25 -6.75 -11.23
N THR A 352 6.98 -8.02 -11.54
CA THR A 352 7.94 -9.11 -11.34
C THR A 352 9.12 -9.03 -12.32
N GLU A 353 8.88 -8.64 -13.57
CA GLU A 353 9.92 -8.31 -14.54
C GLU A 353 10.74 -7.10 -14.09
N SER A 354 10.09 -6.09 -13.49
CA SER A 354 10.78 -4.93 -12.93
C SER A 354 11.71 -5.29 -11.77
N ILE A 355 11.35 -6.28 -10.94
CA ILE A 355 12.24 -6.81 -9.89
C ILE A 355 13.48 -7.46 -10.52
N ASN A 356 13.31 -8.27 -11.56
CA ASN A 356 14.41 -8.89 -12.28
C ASN A 356 15.35 -7.82 -12.86
N LEU A 357 14.81 -6.86 -13.61
CA LEU A 357 15.58 -5.77 -14.21
C LEU A 357 16.27 -4.90 -13.16
N LEU A 358 15.60 -4.61 -12.04
CA LEU A 358 16.18 -3.89 -10.91
C LEU A 358 17.46 -4.57 -10.41
N VAL A 359 17.43 -5.89 -10.20
CA VAL A 359 18.57 -6.68 -9.73
C VAL A 359 19.69 -6.71 -10.79
N VAL A 360 19.36 -7.03 -12.03
CA VAL A 360 20.34 -7.14 -13.13
C VAL A 360 21.07 -5.81 -13.38
N ASN A 361 20.35 -4.69 -13.34
CA ASN A 361 20.90 -3.37 -13.61
C ASN A 361 21.53 -2.69 -12.38
N ASN A 362 21.39 -3.27 -11.18
CA ASN A 362 21.94 -2.75 -9.93
C ASN A 362 22.58 -3.87 -9.08
N PRO A 363 23.81 -4.31 -9.41
CA PRO A 363 24.50 -5.43 -8.74
C PRO A 363 24.75 -5.26 -7.24
N MET A 364 24.52 -4.07 -6.67
CA MET A 364 24.50 -3.87 -5.21
C MET A 364 23.46 -4.77 -4.52
N LEU A 365 22.40 -5.19 -5.22
CA LEU A 365 21.41 -6.14 -4.74
C LEU A 365 21.90 -7.59 -4.67
N LEU A 366 23.13 -7.86 -5.14
CA LEU A 366 23.80 -9.14 -4.94
C LEU A 366 24.55 -9.19 -3.60
N SER A 367 24.70 -8.07 -2.89
CA SER A 367 25.55 -7.98 -1.69
C SER A 367 24.84 -7.28 -0.53
N PRO A 368 24.08 -8.03 0.29
CA PRO A 368 23.51 -7.50 1.52
C PRO A 368 24.61 -7.00 2.47
N TYR A 369 24.42 -5.81 3.05
CA TYR A 369 25.28 -5.25 4.11
C TYR A 369 24.70 -5.44 5.51
N LYS A 370 23.38 -5.63 5.60
CA LYS A 370 22.66 -5.92 6.84
C LYS A 370 22.10 -7.32 6.76
N ASP A 371 22.19 -8.09 7.84
CA ASP A 371 21.50 -9.38 7.94
C ASP A 371 19.98 -9.21 7.76
N SER A 372 19.42 -8.09 8.24
CA SER A 372 18.00 -7.75 8.08
C SER A 372 17.54 -7.51 6.64
N GLN A 373 18.46 -7.36 5.67
CA GLN A 373 18.08 -7.30 4.23
C GLN A 373 17.61 -8.65 3.70
N ALA A 374 17.79 -9.73 4.47
CA ALA A 374 17.09 -10.99 4.26
C ALA A 374 15.57 -10.80 4.16
N ILE A 375 15.00 -9.78 4.81
CA ILE A 375 13.56 -9.51 4.77
C ILE A 375 13.15 -9.06 3.37
N ASP A 376 13.89 -8.10 2.79
CA ASP A 376 13.59 -7.58 1.45
C ASP A 376 13.84 -8.66 0.37
N LEU A 377 14.88 -9.48 0.55
CA LEU A 377 15.13 -10.67 -0.27
C LEU A 377 13.99 -11.69 -0.15
N GLY A 378 13.57 -12.02 1.07
CA GLY A 378 12.50 -12.98 1.33
C GLY A 378 11.19 -12.55 0.70
N LEU A 379 10.83 -11.27 0.82
CA LEU A 379 9.65 -10.70 0.16
C LEU A 379 9.71 -10.91 -1.36
N ALA A 380 10.84 -10.59 -1.99
CA ALA A 380 11.01 -10.74 -3.43
C ALA A 380 11.02 -12.22 -3.86
N LEU A 381 11.78 -13.07 -3.18
CA LEU A 381 11.91 -14.50 -3.52
C LEU A 381 10.58 -15.25 -3.39
N ILE A 382 9.79 -14.97 -2.35
CA ILE A 382 8.45 -15.57 -2.20
C ILE A 382 7.54 -15.12 -3.34
N LEU A 383 7.53 -13.83 -3.68
CA LEU A 383 6.72 -13.35 -4.81
C LEU A 383 7.14 -14.02 -6.12
N LEU A 384 8.44 -14.04 -6.43
CA LEU A 384 8.94 -14.60 -7.69
C LEU A 384 8.71 -16.11 -7.78
N SER A 385 8.66 -16.82 -6.65
CA SER A 385 8.35 -18.25 -6.62
C SER A 385 6.93 -18.59 -7.08
N SER A 386 6.02 -17.62 -7.17
CA SER A 386 4.69 -17.85 -7.71
C SER A 386 4.64 -17.98 -9.23
N ASN A 387 5.76 -17.76 -9.93
CA ASN A 387 5.84 -17.85 -11.40
C ASN A 387 7.10 -18.60 -11.86
N SER A 388 6.91 -19.81 -12.40
CA SER A 388 8.00 -20.68 -12.85
C SER A 388 8.84 -20.08 -13.98
N ASP A 389 8.31 -19.12 -14.75
CA ASP A 389 9.07 -18.47 -15.84
C ASP A 389 10.26 -17.67 -15.30
N LEU A 390 10.25 -17.32 -14.02
CA LEU A 390 11.29 -16.55 -13.33
C LEU A 390 12.31 -17.44 -12.61
N ASP A 391 12.13 -18.76 -12.61
CA ASP A 391 12.96 -19.69 -11.84
C ASP A 391 14.44 -19.62 -12.22
N GLU A 392 14.76 -19.50 -13.51
CA GLU A 392 16.17 -19.41 -13.95
C GLU A 392 16.84 -18.13 -13.48
N PHE A 393 16.11 -17.01 -13.50
CA PHE A 393 16.58 -15.75 -12.92
C PHE A 393 16.82 -15.90 -11.41
N VAL A 394 15.84 -16.46 -10.68
CA VAL A 394 15.93 -16.62 -9.23
C VAL A 394 17.09 -17.54 -8.84
N LYS A 395 17.27 -18.67 -9.54
CA LYS A 395 18.43 -19.56 -9.35
C LYS A 395 19.75 -18.84 -9.52
N SER A 396 19.88 -18.06 -10.59
CA SER A 396 21.09 -17.26 -10.84
C SER A 396 21.29 -16.22 -9.74
N TRP A 397 20.24 -15.52 -9.32
CA TRP A 397 20.32 -14.48 -8.32
C TRP A 397 20.71 -15.02 -6.95
N ILE A 398 20.08 -16.10 -6.47
CA ILE A 398 20.44 -16.76 -5.21
C ILE A 398 21.90 -17.21 -5.22
N SER A 399 22.33 -17.84 -6.32
CA SER A 399 23.71 -18.33 -6.46
C SER A 399 24.72 -17.19 -6.31
N GLU A 400 24.47 -16.05 -6.96
CA GLU A 400 25.31 -14.86 -6.86
C GLU A 400 25.27 -14.22 -5.48
N VAL A 401 24.11 -14.15 -4.82
CA VAL A 401 24.01 -13.64 -3.44
C VAL A 401 24.79 -14.51 -2.46
N VAL A 402 24.67 -15.84 -2.55
CA VAL A 402 25.45 -16.77 -1.72
C VAL A 402 26.94 -16.59 -1.97
N TYR A 403 27.36 -16.50 -3.23
CA TYR A 403 28.75 -16.26 -3.60
C TYR A 403 29.27 -14.94 -3.02
N MET A 404 28.53 -13.84 -3.21
CA MET A 404 28.94 -12.51 -2.76
C MET A 404 28.98 -12.39 -1.24
N CYS A 405 28.03 -13.00 -0.51
CA CYS A 405 28.07 -13.05 0.95
C CYS A 405 29.31 -13.82 1.43
N THR A 406 29.57 -15.00 0.87
CA THR A 406 30.72 -15.85 1.21
C THR A 406 32.03 -15.13 0.91
N PHE A 407 32.17 -14.59 -0.30
CA PHE A 407 33.35 -13.85 -0.74
C PHE A 407 33.60 -12.62 0.12
N SER A 408 32.56 -11.82 0.40
CA SER A 408 32.69 -10.61 1.23
C SER A 408 33.07 -10.97 2.65
N PHE A 409 32.55 -12.08 3.19
CA PHE A 409 32.97 -12.56 4.50
C PHE A 409 34.43 -12.99 4.46
N GLU A 410 34.86 -13.85 3.55
CA GLU A 410 36.23 -14.39 3.51
C GLU A 410 37.30 -13.34 3.18
N SER A 411 36.94 -12.31 2.40
CA SER A 411 37.85 -11.23 2.02
C SER A 411 37.85 -10.02 2.97
N ASP A 412 37.12 -10.12 4.08
CA ASP A 412 36.90 -9.03 5.05
C ASP A 412 36.41 -7.74 4.34
N GLY A 413 35.48 -7.94 3.41
CA GLY A 413 34.74 -6.89 2.70
C GLY A 413 33.52 -6.40 3.48
N MET A 414 32.54 -5.84 2.78
CA MET A 414 31.25 -5.45 3.34
C MET A 414 30.32 -6.67 3.45
N TYR A 415 30.63 -7.57 4.39
CA TYR A 415 29.77 -8.72 4.67
C TYR A 415 28.53 -8.33 5.48
N PRO A 416 27.43 -9.10 5.43
CA PRO A 416 26.23 -8.80 6.19
C PRO A 416 26.49 -8.79 7.71
N ILE A 417 26.03 -7.75 8.40
CA ILE A 417 26.13 -7.62 9.86
C ILE A 417 24.77 -7.49 10.55
N VAL A 418 24.69 -7.81 11.84
CA VAL A 418 23.45 -7.74 12.65
C VAL A 418 22.96 -6.31 12.94
N TYR A 419 23.81 -5.31 12.76
CA TYR A 419 23.48 -3.92 13.09
C TYR A 419 22.73 -3.21 11.96
N ASN A 420 21.65 -2.50 12.34
CA ASN A 420 20.80 -1.77 11.39
C ASN A 420 21.13 -0.27 11.27
N SER A 421 21.82 0.30 12.27
CA SER A 421 22.12 1.73 12.29
C SER A 421 23.16 2.11 11.24
N TYR A 422 22.92 3.23 10.56
CA TYR A 422 23.83 3.76 9.55
C TYR A 422 25.26 3.97 10.06
N GLU A 423 25.42 4.53 11.27
CA GLU A 423 26.73 4.74 11.90
C GLU A 423 27.53 3.44 12.03
N LYS A 424 26.90 2.34 12.45
CA LYS A 424 27.56 1.04 12.57
C LYS A 424 27.99 0.44 11.23
N LEU A 425 27.25 0.73 10.15
CA LEU A 425 27.63 0.31 8.80
C LEU A 425 28.81 1.12 8.26
N LEU A 426 28.88 2.42 8.58
CA LEU A 426 30.06 3.24 8.28
C LEU A 426 31.28 2.81 9.10
N GLU A 427 31.10 2.51 10.38
CA GLU A 427 32.16 1.91 11.19
C GLU A 427 32.65 0.62 10.56
N HIS A 428 31.74 -0.29 10.20
CA HIS A 428 32.06 -1.57 9.56
C HIS A 428 32.91 -1.39 8.30
N LYS A 429 32.52 -0.48 7.41
CA LYS A 429 33.26 -0.16 6.18
C LYS A 429 34.70 0.29 6.41
N ASN A 430 34.96 0.98 7.52
CA ASN A 430 36.25 1.60 7.83
C ASN A 430 37.07 0.80 8.86
N ARG A 431 36.60 -0.37 9.29
CA ARG A 431 37.30 -1.20 10.29
C ARG A 431 38.51 -1.89 9.68
N ASP A 432 39.49 -2.17 10.54
CA ASP A 432 40.62 -3.02 10.19
C ASP A 432 40.12 -4.42 9.87
N LYS A 433 40.51 -4.92 8.70
CA LYS A 433 40.06 -6.18 8.12
C LYS A 433 40.51 -7.40 8.94
N ALA A 434 41.55 -7.27 9.76
CA ALA A 434 42.11 -8.36 10.55
C ALA A 434 41.47 -8.56 11.95
N ASP A 435 40.45 -7.77 12.34
CA ASP A 435 39.84 -7.88 13.67
C ASP A 435 38.79 -9.01 13.73
N SER A 436 39.27 -10.23 14.02
CA SER A 436 38.41 -11.42 14.15
C SER A 436 37.38 -11.32 15.28
N ASN A 437 37.70 -10.60 16.37
CA ASN A 437 36.77 -10.43 17.49
C ASN A 437 35.60 -9.54 17.09
N TYR A 438 35.89 -8.45 16.37
CA TYR A 438 34.86 -7.59 15.80
C TYR A 438 33.98 -8.39 14.82
N LYS A 439 34.59 -9.13 13.89
CA LYS A 439 33.88 -9.93 12.90
C LYS A 439 32.89 -10.91 13.53
N ASN A 440 33.33 -11.67 14.53
CA ASN A 440 32.45 -12.62 15.22
C ASN A 440 31.31 -11.91 15.95
N LYS A 441 31.59 -10.76 16.58
CA LYS A 441 30.58 -9.96 17.28
C LYS A 441 29.50 -9.42 16.33
N VAL A 442 29.88 -8.90 15.17
CA VAL A 442 28.92 -8.29 14.23
C VAL A 442 28.21 -9.32 13.35
N THR A 443 28.64 -10.58 13.42
CA THR A 443 28.03 -11.75 12.77
C THR A 443 27.58 -12.79 13.80
N GLU A 444 27.22 -12.35 15.00
CA GLU A 444 26.83 -13.24 16.11
C GLU A 444 25.48 -13.93 15.91
N ALA A 445 24.67 -13.46 14.97
CA ALA A 445 23.40 -14.05 14.60
C ALA A 445 23.10 -13.80 13.11
N SER A 446 22.27 -14.65 12.51
CA SER A 446 21.81 -14.43 11.14
C SER A 446 20.46 -15.07 10.85
N VAL A 447 19.60 -14.31 10.16
CA VAL A 447 18.40 -14.82 9.46
C VAL A 447 18.63 -14.96 7.95
N LEU A 448 19.65 -14.30 7.40
CA LEU A 448 19.99 -14.32 5.97
C LEU A 448 20.45 -15.69 5.50
N TYR A 449 21.40 -16.32 6.19
CA TYR A 449 21.90 -17.62 5.75
C TYR A 449 20.83 -18.73 5.83
N PRO A 450 20.01 -18.81 6.91
CA PRO A 450 18.83 -19.68 6.92
C PRO A 450 17.89 -19.47 5.73
N LEU A 451 17.56 -18.22 5.39
CA LEU A 451 16.75 -17.89 4.21
C LEU A 451 17.38 -18.45 2.92
N LEU A 452 18.67 -18.20 2.71
CA LEU A 452 19.38 -18.66 1.51
C LEU A 452 19.44 -20.19 1.44
N ALA A 453 19.64 -20.89 2.56
CA ALA A 453 19.68 -22.36 2.60
C ALA A 453 18.34 -22.97 2.17
N VAL A 454 17.23 -22.38 2.62
CA VAL A 454 15.88 -22.81 2.28
C VAL A 454 15.63 -22.64 0.79
N PHE A 455 15.88 -21.45 0.25
CA PHE A 455 15.66 -21.20 -1.18
C PHE A 455 16.62 -21.97 -2.09
N CYS A 456 17.88 -22.19 -1.68
CA CYS A 456 18.79 -23.09 -2.40
C CYS A 456 18.22 -24.51 -2.48
N SER A 457 17.62 -25.00 -1.38
CA SER A 457 17.01 -26.33 -1.35
C SER A 457 15.75 -26.40 -2.21
N LEU A 458 14.86 -25.41 -2.14
CA LEU A 458 13.61 -25.37 -2.94
C LEU A 458 13.91 -25.36 -4.44
N TYR A 459 14.90 -24.58 -4.85
CA TYR A 459 15.35 -24.48 -6.25
C TYR A 459 16.33 -25.58 -6.69
N LYS A 460 16.63 -26.56 -5.82
CA LYS A 460 17.53 -27.69 -6.11
C LYS A 460 18.93 -27.26 -6.55
N LEU A 461 19.46 -26.20 -5.93
CA LEU A 461 20.82 -25.69 -6.15
C LEU A 461 21.83 -26.49 -5.31
N ASP A 462 21.97 -27.79 -5.59
CA ASP A 462 22.71 -28.73 -4.72
C ASP A 462 24.16 -28.30 -4.44
N SER A 463 24.88 -27.84 -5.46
CA SER A 463 26.28 -27.38 -5.30
C SER A 463 26.38 -26.11 -4.45
N VAL A 464 25.48 -25.15 -4.66
CA VAL A 464 25.42 -23.89 -3.89
C VAL A 464 25.02 -24.18 -2.45
N SER A 465 24.04 -25.06 -2.25
CA SER A 465 23.56 -25.52 -0.94
C SER A 465 24.69 -26.19 -0.14
N GLN A 466 25.46 -27.09 -0.77
CA GLN A 466 26.61 -27.73 -0.14
C GLN A 466 27.71 -26.73 0.24
N ASN A 467 28.01 -25.78 -0.65
CA ASN A 467 28.98 -24.73 -0.36
C ASN A 467 28.53 -23.84 0.81
N LEU A 468 27.25 -23.48 0.87
CA LEU A 468 26.68 -22.68 1.94
C LEU A 468 26.68 -23.45 3.28
N GLU A 469 26.34 -24.74 3.26
CA GLU A 469 26.43 -25.61 4.43
C GLU A 469 27.87 -25.69 4.97
N GLN A 470 28.85 -25.87 4.08
CA GLN A 470 30.26 -25.93 4.45
C GLN A 470 30.76 -24.59 5.00
N PHE A 471 30.41 -23.49 4.35
CA PHE A 471 30.71 -22.14 4.82
C PHE A 471 30.17 -21.91 6.23
N ALA A 472 28.92 -22.28 6.50
CA ALA A 472 28.33 -22.14 7.83
C ALA A 472 29.09 -22.96 8.89
N LYS A 473 29.47 -24.20 8.57
CA LYS A 473 30.25 -25.08 9.46
C LYS A 473 31.66 -24.58 9.73
N ASP A 474 32.30 -23.94 8.75
CA ASP A 474 33.70 -23.53 8.87
C ASP A 474 33.84 -22.11 9.44
N LYS A 475 32.90 -21.22 9.11
CA LYS A 475 33.03 -19.78 9.30
C LYS A 475 32.00 -19.17 10.24
N LEU A 476 30.87 -19.83 10.48
CA LEU A 476 29.74 -19.28 11.25
C LEU A 476 29.45 -20.07 12.53
N THR A 477 30.40 -20.84 13.04
CA THR A 477 30.23 -21.63 14.28
C THR A 477 29.95 -20.78 15.52
N HIS A 478 30.36 -19.51 15.51
CA HIS A 478 30.04 -18.53 16.56
C HIS A 478 28.67 -17.87 16.39
N SER A 479 28.03 -18.02 15.22
CA SER A 479 26.78 -17.34 14.88
C SER A 479 25.57 -18.18 15.27
N THR A 480 24.59 -17.57 15.93
CA THR A 480 23.25 -18.15 16.10
C THR A 480 22.46 -18.00 14.80
N LEU A 481 22.45 -19.05 14.00
CA LEU A 481 21.61 -19.15 12.81
C LEU A 481 20.17 -19.42 13.26
N GLN A 482 19.27 -18.51 12.93
CA GLN A 482 17.90 -18.55 13.45
C GLN A 482 16.88 -18.05 12.44
N TYR A 483 15.62 -18.42 12.63
CA TYR A 483 14.52 -17.88 11.84
C TYR A 483 13.30 -17.60 12.71
N TRP A 484 12.59 -16.53 12.39
CA TRP A 484 11.45 -16.03 13.15
C TRP A 484 10.13 -16.56 12.61
N TYR A 485 9.22 -16.90 13.52
CA TYR A 485 7.86 -17.35 13.21
C TYR A 485 6.83 -16.64 14.10
N PRO A 486 5.63 -16.34 13.57
CA PRO A 486 4.54 -15.82 14.38
C PRO A 486 4.13 -16.79 15.50
N ASN A 487 3.83 -16.26 16.69
CA ASN A 487 3.35 -17.03 17.83
C ASN A 487 2.02 -16.45 18.35
N GLN A 488 1.53 -16.98 19.47
CA GLN A 488 0.24 -16.60 20.06
C GLN A 488 0.09 -15.11 20.39
N ASN A 489 1.20 -14.37 20.56
CA ASN A 489 1.17 -12.93 20.82
C ASN A 489 1.24 -12.09 19.53
N SER A 490 1.57 -12.71 18.39
CA SER A 490 1.76 -11.98 17.13
C SER A 490 0.49 -11.27 16.66
N GLU A 491 -0.69 -11.85 16.81
CA GLU A 491 -1.94 -11.21 16.38
C GLU A 491 -2.20 -9.86 17.08
N GLN A 492 -1.77 -9.71 18.33
CA GLN A 492 -1.95 -8.48 19.11
C GLN A 492 -0.91 -7.40 18.74
N ASN A 493 0.29 -7.82 18.35
CA ASN A 493 1.45 -6.92 18.25
C ASN A 493 1.93 -6.68 16.80
N MET A 494 1.58 -7.55 15.84
CA MET A 494 2.10 -7.51 14.47
C MET A 494 1.81 -6.18 13.75
N TYR A 495 0.61 -5.65 13.91
CA TYR A 495 0.14 -4.49 13.14
C TYR A 495 0.50 -3.15 13.82
N SER A 496 0.45 -3.12 15.15
CA SER A 496 0.78 -1.93 15.94
C SER A 496 2.28 -1.80 16.31
N ASN A 497 3.03 -2.91 16.23
CA ASN A 497 4.40 -3.03 16.71
C ASN A 497 4.56 -2.53 18.16
N SER A 498 3.59 -2.86 19.01
CA SER A 498 3.50 -2.35 20.38
C SER A 498 4.42 -3.07 21.37
N ASP A 499 4.73 -4.35 21.12
CA ASP A 499 5.68 -5.14 21.91
C ASP A 499 6.36 -6.21 21.04
N ARG A 500 7.47 -6.77 21.52
CA ARG A 500 8.18 -7.88 20.86
C ARG A 500 7.30 -9.13 20.87
N HIS A 501 7.27 -9.84 19.75
CA HIS A 501 6.46 -11.04 19.59
C HIS A 501 7.09 -12.03 18.60
N GLY A 502 6.42 -13.18 18.43
CA GLY A 502 6.94 -14.31 17.67
C GLY A 502 7.99 -15.13 18.42
N SER A 503 8.36 -16.24 17.81
CA SER A 503 9.31 -17.21 18.34
C SER A 503 10.45 -17.37 17.33
N ALA A 504 11.66 -17.63 17.82
CA ALA A 504 12.81 -17.89 16.97
C ALA A 504 13.21 -19.36 17.09
N THR A 505 13.30 -20.04 15.95
CA THR A 505 13.96 -21.34 15.88
C THR A 505 15.46 -21.09 15.83
N THR A 506 16.14 -21.34 16.94
CA THR A 506 17.61 -21.27 17.01
C THR A 506 18.24 -22.54 16.47
N ASP A 507 19.54 -22.48 16.16
CA ASP A 507 20.31 -23.57 15.58
C ASP A 507 19.65 -24.11 14.30
N PHE A 508 19.22 -23.17 13.45
CA PHE A 508 18.53 -23.49 12.20
C PHE A 508 19.46 -24.33 11.31
N PRO A 509 18.99 -25.50 10.82
CA PRO A 509 19.85 -26.40 10.06
C PRO A 509 20.19 -25.80 8.69
N MET A 510 21.48 -25.81 8.34
CA MET A 510 21.99 -25.31 7.07
C MET A 510 22.04 -26.37 5.96
N ASN A 511 21.84 -27.63 6.32
CA ASN A 511 21.63 -28.70 5.35
C ASN A 511 20.24 -28.58 4.73
N GLY A 512 20.15 -28.55 3.40
CA GLY A 512 18.90 -28.31 2.67
C GLY A 512 17.74 -29.20 3.10
N SER A 513 17.92 -30.53 3.13
CA SER A 513 16.85 -31.46 3.54
C SER A 513 16.38 -31.22 4.98
N ALA A 514 17.30 -30.99 5.91
CA ALA A 514 16.96 -30.72 7.30
C ALA A 514 16.32 -29.33 7.48
N ALA A 515 16.69 -28.33 6.67
CA ALA A 515 16.06 -27.01 6.62
C ALA A 515 14.59 -27.11 6.21
N ILE A 516 14.32 -27.84 5.12
CA ILE A 516 12.96 -28.08 4.63
C ILE A 516 12.13 -28.84 5.66
N GLU A 517 12.68 -29.90 6.26
CA GLU A 517 11.99 -30.65 7.32
C GLU A 517 11.68 -29.76 8.53
N ARG A 518 12.65 -28.93 8.96
CA ARG A 518 12.44 -27.99 10.08
C ARG A 518 11.32 -27.01 9.78
N ILE A 519 11.25 -26.45 8.57
CA ILE A 519 10.16 -25.55 8.19
C ILE A 519 8.83 -26.28 8.22
N LYS A 520 8.74 -27.49 7.64
CA LYS A 520 7.49 -28.28 7.67
C LYS A 520 7.03 -28.50 9.12
N GLN A 521 7.95 -28.80 10.03
CA GLN A 521 7.66 -28.95 11.46
C GLN A 521 7.19 -27.64 12.11
N GLU A 522 7.90 -26.54 11.92
CA GLU A 522 7.55 -25.24 12.52
C GLU A 522 6.23 -24.72 11.97
N CYS A 523 6.03 -24.74 10.65
CA CYS A 523 4.80 -24.30 10.01
C CYS A 523 3.60 -25.20 10.39
N GLY A 524 3.81 -26.51 10.49
CA GLY A 524 2.79 -27.47 10.92
C GLY A 524 2.40 -27.36 12.39
N ASN A 525 3.34 -27.01 13.27
CA ASN A 525 3.08 -26.85 14.71
C ASN A 525 2.59 -25.43 15.08
N ALA A 526 2.96 -24.41 14.30
CA ALA A 526 2.64 -23.01 14.54
C ALA A 526 1.31 -22.60 13.89
N ASP A 527 0.20 -23.03 14.50
CA ASP A 527 -1.17 -22.59 14.17
C ASP A 527 -1.38 -21.07 14.24
N SER A 528 -0.48 -20.35 14.91
CA SER A 528 -0.65 -18.92 15.20
C SER A 528 -0.76 -18.08 13.93
N PHE A 529 0.06 -18.36 12.91
CA PHE A 529 -0.01 -17.65 11.62
C PHE A 529 -1.37 -17.85 10.94
N LYS A 530 -1.81 -19.10 10.80
CA LYS A 530 -3.10 -19.45 10.15
C LYS A 530 -4.32 -18.87 10.87
N LYS A 531 -4.19 -18.60 12.17
CA LYS A 531 -5.23 -17.99 13.02
C LYS A 531 -5.20 -16.46 13.03
N MET A 532 -4.19 -15.81 12.45
CA MET A 532 -4.13 -14.36 12.40
C MET A 532 -5.34 -13.80 11.64
N SER A 533 -5.84 -12.66 12.10
CA SER A 533 -7.03 -12.03 11.52
C SER A 533 -6.82 -11.70 10.05
N ALA A 534 -5.63 -11.21 9.68
CA ALA A 534 -5.27 -10.92 8.29
C ALA A 534 -5.38 -12.17 7.40
N VAL A 535 -4.90 -13.33 7.86
CA VAL A 535 -4.96 -14.59 7.09
C VAL A 535 -6.40 -15.09 6.99
N THR A 536 -7.11 -15.19 8.12
CA THR A 536 -8.48 -15.71 8.15
C THR A 536 -9.50 -14.85 7.39
N LYS A 537 -9.16 -13.58 7.10
CA LYS A 537 -10.02 -12.62 6.41
C LYS A 537 -9.56 -12.31 4.97
N GLY A 538 -8.58 -13.04 4.44
CA GLY A 538 -8.08 -12.84 3.06
C GLY A 538 -7.44 -11.47 2.86
N LYS A 539 -6.62 -11.04 3.82
CA LYS A 539 -5.81 -9.81 3.79
C LYS A 539 -4.39 -10.08 4.29
N ASP A 540 -3.86 -11.27 4.04
CA ASP A 540 -2.53 -11.70 4.49
C ASP A 540 -1.36 -10.86 3.94
N PRO A 541 -1.41 -10.14 2.79
CA PRO A 541 -0.36 -9.17 2.45
C PRO A 541 -0.12 -8.08 3.50
N LEU A 542 -1.05 -7.86 4.44
CA LEU A 542 -0.82 -6.99 5.61
C LEU A 542 0.34 -7.49 6.48
N ILE A 543 0.49 -8.81 6.64
CA ILE A 543 1.57 -9.41 7.44
C ILE A 543 2.90 -9.14 6.73
N LEU A 544 2.96 -9.30 5.41
CA LEU A 544 4.15 -8.98 4.62
C LEU A 544 4.51 -7.49 4.70
N THR A 545 3.50 -6.62 4.63
CA THR A 545 3.66 -5.18 4.80
C THR A 545 4.23 -4.86 6.19
N ALA A 546 3.73 -5.50 7.25
CA ALA A 546 4.25 -5.37 8.61
C ALA A 546 5.69 -5.92 8.75
N CYS A 547 6.01 -7.06 8.12
CA CYS A 547 7.38 -7.60 8.07
C CYS A 547 8.36 -6.57 7.49
N ARG A 548 7.99 -5.92 6.38
CA ARG A 548 8.80 -4.87 5.75
C ARG A 548 8.97 -3.66 6.65
N CYS A 549 7.88 -3.17 7.25
CA CYS A 549 7.85 -1.95 8.05
C CYS A 549 8.60 -2.12 9.39
N TYR A 550 8.35 -3.23 10.09
CA TYR A 550 8.85 -3.47 11.44
C TYR A 550 10.07 -4.39 11.48
N ARG A 551 10.55 -4.82 10.30
CA ARG A 551 11.74 -5.64 10.10
C ARG A 551 11.66 -7.00 10.78
N TYR A 552 10.51 -7.66 10.68
CA TYR A 552 10.37 -9.09 11.00
C TYR A 552 10.72 -9.96 9.78
N PRO A 553 11.46 -11.07 9.94
CA PRO A 553 11.63 -12.06 8.88
C PRO A 553 10.30 -12.52 8.30
N VAL A 554 10.27 -12.77 6.99
CA VAL A 554 9.03 -13.18 6.32
C VAL A 554 8.70 -14.63 6.71
N PRO A 555 7.51 -14.92 7.26
CA PRO A 555 7.16 -16.28 7.67
C PRO A 555 7.29 -17.27 6.52
N PHE A 556 7.91 -18.43 6.76
CA PHE A 556 7.94 -19.50 5.74
C PHE A 556 6.59 -20.18 5.53
N HIS A 557 5.55 -19.81 6.28
CA HIS A 557 4.17 -20.24 6.02
C HIS A 557 3.70 -19.90 4.61
N TYR A 558 4.21 -18.82 4.00
CA TYR A 558 3.93 -18.47 2.60
C TYR A 558 4.50 -19.47 1.57
N LEU A 559 5.34 -20.41 1.99
CA LEU A 559 5.93 -21.46 1.14
C LEU A 559 5.26 -22.82 1.35
N GLU A 560 4.25 -22.95 2.22
CA GLU A 560 3.62 -24.24 2.55
C GLU A 560 3.12 -25.00 1.30
N ASP A 561 2.49 -24.29 0.35
CA ASP A 561 1.98 -24.93 -0.86
C ASP A 561 3.11 -25.53 -1.71
N TRP A 562 4.24 -24.82 -1.83
CA TRP A 562 5.40 -25.31 -2.56
C TRP A 562 6.05 -26.50 -1.85
N LEU A 563 6.11 -26.46 -0.51
CA LEU A 563 6.63 -27.55 0.32
C LEU A 563 5.81 -28.84 0.19
N ASN A 564 4.51 -28.72 -0.06
CA ASN A 564 3.58 -29.84 -0.24
C ASN A 564 3.62 -30.44 -1.66
N VAL A 565 3.93 -29.64 -2.68
CA VAL A 565 4.06 -30.09 -4.08
C VAL A 565 5.42 -30.75 -4.38
N SER A 566 6.42 -30.50 -3.53
CA SER A 566 7.78 -31.06 -3.67
C SER A 566 7.97 -32.51 -3.21
N GLU A 567 6.88 -33.20 -2.83
CA GLU A 567 6.79 -34.66 -2.62
C GLU A 567 6.44 -35.39 -3.92
#